data_AF-A0A2M9LEQ8-F1
#
_entry.id   AF-A0A2M9LEQ8-F1
#
_cell.length_a   1.000
_cell.length_b   1.000
_cell.length_c   1.000
_cell.angle_alpha   90.00
_cell.angle_beta   90.00
_cell.angle_gamma   90.00
#
_symmetry.space_group_name_H-M   'P 1'
#
loop_
_entity.id
_entity.type
_entity.pdbx_description
1 polymer ?
#
loop_
_entity_poly.entity_id
_entity_poly.type
_entity_poly.pdbx_seq_one_letter_code
_entity_poly.pdbx_strand_id
1 'polypeptide(L)'
;MITLPTLLCALAACTGDPASGGDSGAKGTSAASASPTPTGPPGTMFDTFKYSGPDDPAFAAHGWQVRDGGGGPGIKDTWSAAGASFPADPTAQGGRALQLRSSTDGTKQGTKQVEVQSTRTNLFHGTFAARIHFSDKPSTGRTGDHVVQTYFPISPADDSANYSELDFEYLPNGGWGAPGPKLDTTSWFKADPPDRVTRAAKQRMEGWHTMVITAMEGKVVYSMDGKELFTSSDKYVAREKMDIHFSNWFIDLLPSITGQRSWDMKVNWFYYKADQALSPADVQQAVDGFYGAGTDYVNTLPKS
;
A
#
# COMPACT_ATOMS: atom_id res chain seq x y z
N MET A 1 -20.78 -60.44 -16.78
CA MET A 1 -19.53 -59.77 -16.38
C MET A 1 -19.63 -59.49 -14.90
N ILE A 2 -18.53 -59.75 -14.19
CA ILE A 2 -18.48 -60.14 -12.78
C ILE A 2 -18.88 -59.00 -11.83
N THR A 3 -19.88 -59.23 -10.98
CA THR A 3 -19.96 -58.67 -9.62
C THR A 3 -20.71 -59.64 -8.70
N LEU A 4 -20.03 -60.05 -7.63
CA LEU A 4 -20.55 -60.76 -6.44
C LEU A 4 -19.62 -60.38 -5.26
N PRO A 5 -20.01 -60.54 -3.98
CA PRO A 5 -20.75 -59.53 -3.22
C PRO A 5 -20.26 -59.37 -1.75
N THR A 6 -21.05 -58.60 -0.97
CA THR A 6 -21.41 -58.83 0.46
C THR A 6 -20.33 -58.75 1.57
N LEU A 7 -20.63 -58.01 2.64
CA LEU A 7 -21.27 -58.49 3.90
C LEU A 7 -20.75 -57.77 5.17
N LEU A 8 -21.73 -57.20 5.90
CA LEU A 8 -22.01 -57.32 7.35
C LEU A 8 -21.20 -56.68 8.50
N CYS A 9 -22.05 -56.33 9.48
CA CYS A 9 -21.93 -56.43 10.94
C CYS A 9 -21.16 -55.32 11.68
N ALA A 10 -21.54 -54.90 12.88
CA ALA A 10 -22.77 -54.97 13.68
C ALA A 10 -22.56 -54.02 14.88
N LEU A 11 -23.67 -53.60 15.51
CA LEU A 11 -23.74 -52.74 16.69
C LEU A 11 -22.98 -53.29 17.92
N ALA A 12 -22.49 -52.38 18.77
CA ALA A 12 -22.68 -52.46 20.22
C ALA A 12 -22.50 -51.08 20.88
N ALA A 13 -23.50 -50.66 21.65
CA ALA A 13 -23.45 -49.53 22.57
C ALA A 13 -23.22 -50.07 23.98
N CYS A 14 -22.44 -49.36 24.80
CA CYS A 14 -22.45 -49.45 26.26
C CYS A 14 -22.10 -48.07 26.85
N THR A 15 -22.93 -47.66 27.80
CA THR A 15 -22.89 -46.43 28.60
C THR A 15 -21.87 -46.51 29.74
N GLY A 16 -21.28 -45.38 30.13
CA GLY A 16 -20.58 -45.22 31.40
C GLY A 16 -20.10 -43.78 31.63
N ASP A 17 -20.58 -43.17 32.70
CA ASP A 17 -20.06 -41.96 33.38
C ASP A 17 -20.03 -42.31 34.89
N PRO A 18 -19.31 -41.58 35.79
CA PRO A 18 -18.32 -40.51 35.62
C PRO A 18 -17.03 -40.72 36.46
N ALA A 19 -15.96 -39.95 36.24
CA ALA A 19 -15.08 -39.41 37.31
C ALA A 19 -13.96 -38.49 36.78
N SER A 20 -13.68 -37.48 37.60
CA SER A 20 -12.73 -36.37 37.55
C SER A 20 -11.25 -36.70 37.31
N GLY A 21 -10.57 -35.82 36.56
CA GLY A 21 -9.11 -35.65 36.52
C GLY A 21 -8.72 -34.51 35.58
N GLY A 22 -8.10 -33.44 36.11
CA GLY A 22 -7.69 -32.25 35.34
C GLY A 22 -6.39 -32.43 34.56
N ASP A 23 -6.19 -31.64 33.51
CA ASP A 23 -5.32 -30.45 33.50
C ASP A 23 -5.06 -29.96 32.06
N SER A 24 -4.77 -28.66 31.93
CA SER A 24 -3.98 -28.01 30.88
C SER A 24 -4.56 -27.87 29.45
N GLY A 25 -5.37 -26.82 29.29
CA GLY A 25 -4.91 -25.60 28.62
C GLY A 25 -4.39 -25.67 27.18
N ALA A 26 -5.28 -25.40 26.22
CA ALA A 26 -4.93 -24.66 25.00
C ALA A 26 -6.16 -23.84 24.55
N LYS A 27 -6.44 -22.75 25.27
CA LYS A 27 -7.35 -21.71 24.77
C LYS A 27 -6.57 -20.90 23.75
N GLY A 28 -6.80 -21.16 22.47
CA GLY A 28 -6.49 -20.22 21.41
C GLY A 28 -7.27 -18.93 21.69
N THR A 29 -6.57 -17.88 22.09
CA THR A 29 -7.14 -16.55 22.24
C THR A 29 -7.37 -15.98 20.84
N SER A 30 -8.58 -16.16 20.32
CA SER A 30 -9.12 -15.27 19.29
C SER A 30 -9.04 -13.85 19.83
N ALA A 31 -8.17 -13.02 19.26
CA ALA A 31 -8.09 -11.61 19.59
C ALA A 31 -9.44 -10.97 19.18
N ALA A 32 -10.26 -10.64 20.18
CA ALA A 32 -11.49 -9.90 19.95
C ALA A 32 -11.12 -8.49 19.44
N SER A 33 -11.56 -8.15 18.24
CA SER A 33 -11.47 -6.79 17.71
C SER A 33 -12.15 -5.83 18.69
N ALA A 34 -11.37 -4.90 19.25
CA ALA A 34 -11.89 -3.85 20.11
C ALA A 34 -12.82 -2.92 19.31
N SER A 35 -13.95 -2.53 19.90
CA SER A 35 -14.88 -1.54 19.33
C SER A 35 -14.19 -0.18 19.16
N PRO A 36 -14.43 0.55 18.06
CA PRO A 36 -13.76 1.82 17.80
C PRO A 36 -14.22 2.92 18.76
N THR A 37 -13.26 3.54 19.46
CA THR A 37 -13.41 4.87 20.10
C THR A 37 -13.23 5.98 19.06
N PRO A 38 -13.54 7.26 19.37
CA PRO A 38 -13.26 8.41 18.48
C PRO A 38 -11.78 8.56 18.09
N THR A 39 -10.90 7.83 18.79
CA THR A 39 -9.46 7.75 18.54
C THR A 39 -9.07 6.47 17.78
N GLY A 40 -9.96 5.52 17.55
CA GLY A 40 -9.62 4.18 17.04
C GLY A 40 -8.72 3.36 17.98
N PRO A 41 -8.38 2.12 17.60
CA PRO A 41 -7.53 1.24 18.41
C PRO A 41 -6.12 1.82 18.57
N PRO A 42 -5.43 1.66 19.71
CA PRO A 42 -4.06 2.18 19.91
C PRO A 42 -3.09 1.80 18.79
N GLY A 43 -2.16 2.69 18.44
CA GLY A 43 -1.15 2.43 17.41
C GLY A 43 -1.73 2.33 15.99
N THR A 44 -2.88 2.98 15.73
CA THR A 44 -3.53 2.95 14.41
C THR A 44 -3.44 4.31 13.75
N MET A 45 -3.16 4.32 12.46
CA MET A 45 -3.41 5.45 11.57
C MET A 45 -4.36 5.00 10.45
N PHE A 46 -5.37 5.80 10.14
CA PHE A 46 -6.30 5.54 9.06
C PHE A 46 -6.75 6.86 8.43
N ASP A 47 -6.88 6.89 7.11
CA ASP A 47 -7.35 8.07 6.38
C ASP A 47 -8.04 7.64 5.08
N THR A 48 -9.25 8.15 4.84
CA THR A 48 -10.01 7.91 3.58
C THR A 48 -9.79 9.00 2.53
N PHE A 49 -8.87 9.93 2.77
CA PHE A 49 -8.56 11.09 1.93
C PHE A 49 -9.76 11.97 1.60
N LYS A 50 -10.64 12.18 2.59
CA LYS A 50 -11.85 12.97 2.41
C LYS A 50 -11.62 14.46 2.66
N TYR A 51 -10.84 15.06 1.77
CA TYR A 51 -10.48 16.47 1.81
C TYR A 51 -11.16 17.25 0.68
N SER A 52 -11.26 18.56 0.85
CA SER A 52 -11.78 19.48 -0.16
C SER A 52 -10.76 19.83 -1.24
N GLY A 53 -9.46 19.76 -0.91
CA GLY A 53 -8.35 20.13 -1.78
C GLY A 53 -6.99 19.98 -1.08
N PRO A 54 -5.88 20.21 -1.79
CA PRO A 54 -4.53 20.17 -1.21
C PRO A 54 -4.30 21.25 -0.15
N ASP A 55 -5.05 22.36 -0.21
CA ASP A 55 -5.01 23.46 0.77
C ASP A 55 -6.03 23.28 1.91
N ASP A 56 -6.70 22.13 2.00
CA ASP A 56 -7.62 21.84 3.10
C ASP A 56 -6.83 21.82 4.43
N PRO A 57 -7.18 22.65 5.43
CA PRO A 57 -6.46 22.68 6.69
C PRO A 57 -6.41 21.32 7.40
N ALA A 58 -7.44 20.47 7.20
CA ALA A 58 -7.47 19.13 7.77
C ALA A 58 -6.41 18.22 7.14
N PHE A 59 -6.10 18.37 5.85
CA PHE A 59 -5.08 17.57 5.16
C PHE A 59 -3.71 17.75 5.82
N ALA A 60 -3.29 19.00 6.01
CA ALA A 60 -2.06 19.33 6.72
C ALA A 60 -2.11 18.96 8.22
N ALA A 61 -3.25 19.18 8.89
CA ALA A 61 -3.42 18.83 10.30
C ALA A 61 -3.38 17.31 10.56
N HIS A 62 -3.81 16.51 9.59
CA HIS A 62 -3.73 15.05 9.59
C HIS A 62 -2.35 14.53 9.17
N GLY A 63 -1.40 15.45 8.94
CA GLY A 63 -0.01 15.12 8.70
C GLY A 63 0.29 14.76 7.25
N TRP A 64 -0.47 15.25 6.28
CA TRP A 64 -0.15 15.09 4.86
C TRP A 64 0.30 16.40 4.22
N GLN A 65 1.12 16.29 3.18
CA GLN A 65 1.47 17.39 2.30
C GLN A 65 1.61 16.92 0.85
N VAL A 66 1.42 17.83 -0.09
CA VAL A 66 1.75 17.60 -1.50
C VAL A 66 3.15 18.13 -1.75
N ARG A 67 3.96 17.35 -2.47
CA ARG A 67 5.31 17.79 -2.84
C ARG A 67 5.26 18.89 -3.90
N ASP A 68 6.00 19.96 -3.64
CA ASP A 68 6.19 21.10 -4.55
C ASP A 68 7.67 21.45 -4.77
N GLY A 69 8.59 20.70 -4.14
CA GLY A 69 10.04 20.88 -4.25
C GLY A 69 10.68 20.22 -5.47
N GLY A 70 11.95 20.57 -5.74
CA GLY A 70 12.75 20.00 -6.83
C GLY A 70 13.28 18.58 -6.56
N GLY A 71 14.27 18.17 -7.36
CA GLY A 71 14.95 16.88 -7.21
C GLY A 71 14.36 15.73 -8.03
N GLY A 72 14.82 14.52 -7.73
CA GLY A 72 14.35 13.27 -8.33
C GLY A 72 13.38 12.51 -7.40
N PRO A 73 13.00 11.27 -7.76
CA PRO A 73 13.29 10.61 -9.03
C PRO A 73 12.52 11.22 -10.22
N GLY A 74 12.73 10.65 -11.42
CA GLY A 74 12.06 11.05 -12.65
C GLY A 74 12.61 12.31 -13.31
N ILE A 75 11.73 13.05 -13.99
CA ILE A 75 12.14 14.26 -14.71
C ILE A 75 12.47 15.36 -13.69
N LYS A 76 13.76 15.57 -13.47
CA LYS A 76 14.30 16.47 -12.44
C LYS A 76 13.59 17.84 -12.41
N ASP A 77 13.17 18.26 -11.22
CA ASP A 77 12.56 19.57 -10.96
C ASP A 77 11.21 19.80 -11.68
N THR A 78 10.38 18.76 -11.77
CA THR A 78 9.02 18.83 -12.35
C THR A 78 7.91 18.37 -11.41
N TRP A 79 8.19 18.17 -10.13
CA TRP A 79 7.16 17.89 -9.13
C TRP A 79 6.25 19.11 -8.92
N SER A 80 4.94 18.87 -8.82
CA SER A 80 3.94 19.93 -8.75
C SER A 80 2.72 19.52 -7.94
N ALA A 81 2.29 20.41 -7.04
CA ALA A 81 1.06 20.20 -6.27
C ALA A 81 -0.22 20.22 -7.12
N ALA A 82 -0.18 20.78 -8.34
CA ALA A 82 -1.33 20.91 -9.22
C ALA A 82 -1.93 19.56 -9.68
N GLY A 83 -1.17 18.47 -9.56
CA GLY A 83 -1.64 17.12 -9.88
C GLY A 83 -2.46 16.45 -8.77
N ALA A 84 -2.40 16.97 -7.54
CA ALA A 84 -3.10 16.37 -6.40
C ALA A 84 -4.50 16.95 -6.25
N SER A 85 -5.50 16.07 -6.13
CA SER A 85 -6.90 16.47 -5.94
C SER A 85 -7.68 15.36 -5.23
N PHE A 86 -8.88 15.68 -4.75
CA PHE A 86 -9.71 14.74 -3.98
C PHE A 86 -11.10 14.59 -4.60
N PRO A 87 -11.25 14.15 -5.86
CA PRO A 87 -12.54 14.12 -6.53
C PRO A 87 -13.51 13.09 -5.93
N ALA A 88 -14.81 13.32 -6.13
CA ALA A 88 -15.79 12.25 -5.96
C ALA A 88 -15.49 11.11 -6.94
N ASP A 89 -15.54 9.87 -6.45
CA ASP A 89 -15.32 8.67 -7.25
C ASP A 89 -16.29 7.58 -6.80
N PRO A 90 -17.34 7.27 -7.58
CA PRO A 90 -18.33 6.27 -7.20
C PRO A 90 -17.79 4.84 -7.17
N THR A 91 -16.58 4.60 -7.69
CA THR A 91 -15.91 3.30 -7.64
C THR A 91 -15.06 3.12 -6.38
N ALA A 92 -14.77 4.21 -5.66
CA ALA A 92 -14.09 4.19 -4.38
C ALA A 92 -15.06 3.94 -3.22
N GLN A 93 -14.62 3.22 -2.19
CA GLN A 93 -15.40 3.05 -0.96
C GLN A 93 -15.52 4.41 -0.26
N GLY A 94 -16.75 4.79 0.13
CA GLY A 94 -17.03 6.13 0.64
C GLY A 94 -17.14 7.24 -0.42
N GLY A 95 -17.01 6.90 -1.71
CA GLY A 95 -17.35 7.81 -2.82
C GLY A 95 -16.34 8.92 -3.13
N ARG A 96 -15.11 8.83 -2.61
CA ARG A 96 -14.03 9.80 -2.82
C ARG A 96 -12.67 9.10 -2.80
N ALA A 97 -11.70 9.68 -3.49
CA ALA A 97 -10.31 9.22 -3.47
C ALA A 97 -9.36 10.41 -3.58
N LEU A 98 -8.14 10.26 -3.04
CA LEU A 98 -7.00 11.05 -3.48
C LEU A 98 -6.68 10.65 -4.93
N GLN A 99 -6.50 11.64 -5.80
CA GLN A 99 -6.05 11.46 -7.19
C GLN A 99 -4.70 12.15 -7.38
N LEU A 100 -3.75 11.39 -7.91
CA LEU A 100 -2.42 11.82 -8.32
C LEU A 100 -2.34 11.85 -9.85
N ARG A 101 -2.57 13.02 -10.44
CA ARG A 101 -2.47 13.26 -11.88
C ARG A 101 -1.11 13.80 -12.29
N SER A 102 -0.38 13.01 -13.08
CA SER A 102 0.83 13.45 -13.77
C SER A 102 0.54 13.77 -15.22
N SER A 103 1.28 14.73 -15.79
CA SER A 103 1.08 15.17 -17.17
C SER A 103 2.39 15.43 -17.89
N THR A 104 2.40 15.25 -19.21
CA THR A 104 3.54 15.55 -20.06
C THR A 104 3.10 15.79 -21.51
N ASP A 105 3.83 16.62 -22.25
CA ASP A 105 3.76 16.71 -23.71
C ASP A 105 4.94 16.05 -24.43
N GLY A 106 5.84 15.41 -23.67
CA GLY A 106 7.11 14.88 -24.15
C GLY A 106 8.30 15.83 -23.96
N THR A 107 8.10 17.04 -23.41
CA THR A 107 9.16 17.97 -23.04
C THR A 107 9.30 18.10 -21.53
N LYS A 108 10.48 18.52 -21.05
CA LYS A 108 10.68 18.78 -19.60
C LYS A 108 9.74 19.88 -19.11
N GLN A 109 9.61 20.97 -19.86
CA GLN A 109 8.79 22.13 -19.49
C GLN A 109 7.30 21.80 -19.41
N GLY A 110 6.82 20.92 -20.28
CA GLY A 110 5.44 20.44 -20.28
C GLY A 110 5.19 19.27 -19.32
N THR A 111 6.20 18.82 -18.57
CA THR A 111 6.06 17.69 -17.64
C THR A 111 5.75 18.18 -16.23
N LYS A 112 4.79 17.51 -15.59
CA LYS A 112 4.45 17.67 -14.17
C LYS A 112 4.27 16.30 -13.54
N GLN A 113 5.03 16.04 -12.48
CA GLN A 113 4.93 14.84 -11.65
C GLN A 113 4.23 15.20 -10.34
N VAL A 114 3.62 14.23 -9.66
CA VAL A 114 2.90 14.50 -8.40
C VAL A 114 3.21 13.46 -7.35
N GLU A 115 3.40 13.94 -6.12
CA GLU A 115 3.62 13.12 -4.93
C GLU A 115 2.86 13.72 -3.75
N VAL A 116 2.21 12.85 -2.99
CA VAL A 116 1.64 13.15 -1.68
C VAL A 116 2.39 12.34 -0.66
N GLN A 117 2.87 13.00 0.38
CA GLN A 117 3.68 12.40 1.43
C GLN A 117 3.09 12.72 2.80
N SER A 118 3.21 11.78 3.72
CA SER A 118 2.97 12.07 5.13
C SER A 118 4.11 12.92 5.70
N THR A 119 3.85 13.53 6.84
CA THR A 119 4.78 14.40 7.56
C THR A 119 4.82 13.95 9.00
N ARG A 120 6.02 13.65 9.50
CA ARG A 120 6.23 13.34 10.93
C ARG A 120 5.40 12.14 11.39
N THR A 121 5.11 11.19 10.50
CA THR A 121 4.34 10.00 10.86
C THR A 121 5.18 8.97 11.58
N ASN A 122 6.49 8.94 11.32
CA ASN A 122 7.45 8.17 12.12
C ASN A 122 7.06 6.69 12.26
N LEU A 123 6.53 6.09 11.19
CA LEU A 123 6.01 4.73 11.15
C LEU A 123 7.17 3.74 11.09
N PHE A 124 7.10 2.59 11.77
CA PHE A 124 8.24 1.66 11.80
C PHE A 124 7.80 0.22 11.61
N HIS A 125 7.79 -0.57 12.68
CA HIS A 125 7.34 -1.95 12.59
C HIS A 125 5.82 -2.04 12.63
N GLY A 126 5.27 -2.89 11.76
CA GLY A 126 3.84 -3.12 11.72
C GLY A 126 3.32 -3.46 10.33
N THR A 127 2.01 -3.26 10.16
CA THR A 127 1.30 -3.47 8.90
C THR A 127 0.92 -2.14 8.30
N PHE A 128 1.37 -1.89 7.08
CA PHE A 128 1.01 -0.75 6.24
C PHE A 128 0.11 -1.27 5.13
N ALA A 129 -0.98 -0.57 4.86
CA ALA A 129 -1.90 -0.94 3.79
C ALA A 129 -2.48 0.29 3.10
N ALA A 130 -2.69 0.18 1.80
CA ALA A 130 -3.38 1.18 1.01
C ALA A 130 -4.25 0.52 -0.05
N ARG A 131 -5.40 1.12 -0.34
CA ARG A 131 -6.22 0.72 -1.49
C ARG A 131 -6.01 1.69 -2.63
N ILE A 132 -5.45 1.19 -3.73
CA ILE A 132 -4.90 1.99 -4.81
C ILE A 132 -5.55 1.59 -6.14
N HIS A 133 -5.91 2.58 -6.96
CA HIS A 133 -6.30 2.35 -8.34
C HIS A 133 -5.12 2.65 -9.26
N PHE A 134 -4.64 1.63 -9.96
CA PHE A 134 -3.63 1.81 -11.01
C PHE A 134 -4.28 1.97 -12.38
N SER A 135 -3.60 2.69 -13.27
CA SER A 135 -4.01 2.87 -14.67
C SER A 135 -3.03 2.19 -15.63
N ASP A 136 -3.55 1.49 -16.63
CA ASP A 136 -2.74 0.86 -17.69
C ASP A 136 -2.46 1.80 -18.88
N LYS A 137 -3.18 2.91 -18.94
CA LYS A 137 -3.13 3.91 -20.01
C LYS A 137 -3.41 5.30 -19.42
N PRO A 138 -3.02 6.38 -20.12
CA PRO A 138 -3.34 7.72 -19.65
C PRO A 138 -4.85 7.97 -19.73
N SER A 139 -5.37 8.82 -18.84
CA SER A 139 -6.76 9.29 -18.89
C SER A 139 -7.01 10.22 -20.07
N THR A 140 -5.98 10.86 -20.60
CA THR A 140 -6.03 11.62 -21.86
C THR A 140 -4.75 11.43 -22.67
N GLY A 141 -4.85 11.46 -24.00
CA GLY A 141 -3.70 11.35 -24.90
C GLY A 141 -3.27 9.92 -25.24
N ARG A 142 -2.11 9.79 -25.88
CA ARG A 142 -1.57 8.51 -26.37
C ARG A 142 -0.83 7.75 -25.26
N THR A 143 -1.01 6.43 -25.15
CA THR A 143 -0.23 5.60 -24.20
C THR A 143 1.22 5.37 -24.66
N GLY A 144 2.05 4.86 -23.74
CA GLY A 144 3.41 4.40 -23.99
C GLY A 144 4.48 5.04 -23.11
N ASP A 145 4.14 6.06 -22.31
CA ASP A 145 5.10 6.66 -21.37
C ASP A 145 5.58 5.61 -20.35
N HIS A 146 6.86 5.65 -19.98
CA HIS A 146 7.40 4.92 -18.84
C HIS A 146 7.01 5.62 -17.53
N VAL A 147 5.72 5.52 -17.20
CA VAL A 147 5.16 6.01 -15.95
C VAL A 147 5.39 5.01 -14.82
N VAL A 148 5.58 5.51 -13.61
CA VAL A 148 5.64 4.73 -12.37
C VAL A 148 4.54 5.23 -11.44
N GLN A 149 3.70 4.32 -10.97
CA GLN A 149 2.64 4.57 -9.99
C GLN A 149 3.01 3.85 -8.70
N THR A 150 3.18 4.57 -7.61
CA THR A 150 3.92 4.08 -6.44
C THR A 150 3.19 4.24 -5.12
N TYR A 151 3.50 3.33 -4.20
CA TYR A 151 3.17 3.42 -2.79
C TYR A 151 4.30 2.81 -1.98
N PHE A 152 4.85 3.59 -1.04
CA PHE A 152 6.07 3.21 -0.35
C PHE A 152 6.24 3.94 0.99
N PRO A 153 6.56 3.20 2.07
CA PRO A 153 7.26 3.72 3.24
C PRO A 153 8.74 4.00 2.90
N ILE A 154 9.25 5.17 3.30
CA ILE A 154 10.63 5.60 3.04
C ILE A 154 11.24 6.38 4.21
N SER A 155 12.54 6.21 4.43
CA SER A 155 13.33 7.00 5.38
C SER A 155 13.25 8.50 5.10
N PRO A 156 13.31 9.38 6.13
CA PRO A 156 13.27 10.82 5.93
C PRO A 156 14.48 11.40 5.16
N ALA A 157 15.57 10.65 5.05
CA ALA A 157 16.80 11.09 4.40
C ALA A 157 17.52 9.94 3.67
N ASP A 158 17.87 10.18 2.40
CA ASP A 158 18.55 9.22 1.52
C ASP A 158 19.95 8.82 2.01
N ASP A 159 20.62 9.70 2.76
CA ASP A 159 21.97 9.50 3.31
C ASP A 159 21.96 8.82 4.68
N SER A 160 20.79 8.45 5.20
CA SER A 160 20.67 7.74 6.47
C SER A 160 21.47 6.45 6.47
N ALA A 161 22.27 6.24 7.51
CA ALA A 161 22.96 4.95 7.74
C ALA A 161 21.98 3.78 7.89
N ASN A 162 20.73 4.09 8.29
CA ASN A 162 19.64 3.14 8.49
C ASN A 162 18.58 3.21 7.37
N TYR A 163 18.92 3.79 6.22
CA TYR A 163 18.00 3.92 5.09
C TYR A 163 17.16 2.67 4.87
N SER A 164 15.85 2.87 4.79
CA SER A 164 14.83 1.86 4.62
C SER A 164 13.80 2.42 3.65
N GLU A 165 13.49 1.66 2.60
CA GLU A 165 12.45 2.01 1.65
C GLU A 165 11.81 0.71 1.17
N LEU A 166 10.47 0.67 1.15
CA LEU A 166 9.69 -0.54 0.90
C LEU A 166 8.66 -0.27 -0.20
N ASP A 167 9.02 -0.54 -1.46
CA ASP A 167 8.23 -0.07 -2.59
C ASP A 167 7.24 -1.08 -3.13
N PHE A 168 6.10 -0.54 -3.56
CA PHE A 168 5.36 -0.98 -4.73
C PHE A 168 5.55 0.03 -5.86
N GLU A 169 6.09 -0.41 -6.99
CA GLU A 169 6.20 0.40 -8.22
C GLU A 169 5.47 -0.30 -9.36
N TYR A 170 4.34 0.26 -9.83
CA TYR A 170 3.63 -0.27 -11.00
C TYR A 170 4.03 0.47 -12.27
N LEU A 171 4.47 -0.28 -13.28
CA LEU A 171 4.98 0.19 -14.56
C LEU A 171 4.16 -0.42 -15.71
N PRO A 172 3.05 0.20 -16.13
CA PRO A 172 2.13 -0.38 -17.12
C PRO A 172 2.75 -0.56 -18.52
N ASN A 173 3.72 0.30 -18.88
CA ASN A 173 4.45 0.23 -20.14
C ASN A 173 5.90 -0.25 -19.98
N GLY A 174 6.30 -0.68 -18.79
CA GLY A 174 7.70 -0.98 -18.47
C GLY A 174 8.49 0.26 -18.13
N GLY A 175 9.82 0.12 -18.17
CA GLY A 175 10.74 1.10 -17.62
C GLY A 175 11.98 0.42 -17.04
N TRP A 176 12.95 1.21 -16.59
CA TRP A 176 14.21 0.69 -16.02
C TRP A 176 14.97 -0.26 -16.96
N GLY A 177 14.84 -0.07 -18.28
CA GLY A 177 15.46 -0.94 -19.29
C GLY A 177 14.77 -2.30 -19.48
N ALA A 178 13.59 -2.51 -18.91
CA ALA A 178 12.84 -3.77 -19.03
C ALA A 178 11.40 -3.53 -19.56
N PRO A 179 10.84 -4.48 -20.33
CA PRO A 179 9.46 -4.40 -20.79
C PRO A 179 8.48 -4.58 -19.63
N GLY A 180 7.32 -3.92 -19.72
CA GLY A 180 6.17 -4.14 -18.85
C GLY A 180 5.02 -4.87 -19.56
N PRO A 181 3.83 -4.93 -18.94
CA PRO A 181 3.49 -4.39 -17.63
C PRO A 181 4.14 -5.19 -16.49
N LYS A 182 4.52 -4.50 -15.40
CA LYS A 182 5.06 -5.14 -14.20
C LYS A 182 4.77 -4.31 -12.94
N LEU A 183 4.64 -4.99 -11.81
CA LEU A 183 4.76 -4.41 -10.47
C LEU A 183 6.05 -4.88 -9.85
N ASP A 184 6.97 -3.95 -9.60
CA ASP A 184 8.19 -4.21 -8.85
C ASP A 184 7.89 -4.03 -7.36
N THR A 185 8.25 -5.04 -6.56
CA THR A 185 8.23 -4.99 -5.09
C THR A 185 9.65 -4.97 -4.60
N THR A 186 10.04 -3.94 -3.87
CA THR A 186 11.44 -3.67 -3.59
C THR A 186 11.66 -3.34 -2.12
N SER A 187 12.72 -3.89 -1.53
CA SER A 187 13.22 -3.48 -0.22
C SER A 187 14.63 -2.93 -0.36
N TRP A 188 14.84 -1.67 0.01
CA TRP A 188 16.14 -1.00 -0.05
C TRP A 188 16.86 -1.01 1.29
N PHE A 189 18.16 -1.24 1.22
CA PHE A 189 19.10 -1.06 2.31
C PHE A 189 19.86 0.27 2.22
N LYS A 190 20.13 0.77 1.01
CA LYS A 190 20.77 2.07 0.77
C LYS A 190 20.32 2.68 -0.55
N ALA A 191 20.09 3.99 -0.56
CA ALA A 191 19.83 4.75 -1.78
C ALA A 191 21.09 4.85 -2.66
N ASP A 192 22.24 5.22 -2.08
CA ASP A 192 23.51 5.40 -2.81
C ASP A 192 24.74 4.85 -2.03
N PRO A 193 25.58 3.99 -2.65
CA PRO A 193 25.28 3.23 -3.87
C PRO A 193 24.03 2.36 -3.67
N PRO A 194 23.24 2.13 -4.72
CA PRO A 194 21.97 1.43 -4.60
C PRO A 194 22.19 -0.02 -4.13
N ASP A 195 21.58 -0.38 -3.01
CA ASP A 195 21.59 -1.75 -2.47
C ASP A 195 20.17 -2.14 -2.08
N ARG A 196 19.58 -3.07 -2.83
CA ARG A 196 18.18 -3.48 -2.71
C ARG A 196 17.95 -4.90 -3.19
N VAL A 197 16.80 -5.46 -2.85
CA VAL A 197 16.24 -6.68 -3.45
C VAL A 197 14.87 -6.37 -4.05
N THR A 198 14.61 -6.90 -5.24
CA THR A 198 13.37 -6.67 -5.98
C THR A 198 12.78 -7.97 -6.51
N ARG A 199 11.45 -8.12 -6.43
CA ARG A 199 10.69 -9.16 -7.14
C ARG A 199 9.63 -8.51 -8.03
N ALA A 200 9.64 -8.86 -9.31
CA ALA A 200 8.71 -8.33 -10.30
C ALA A 200 7.52 -9.30 -10.53
N ALA A 201 6.29 -8.80 -10.41
CA ALA A 201 5.08 -9.49 -10.86
C ALA A 201 4.70 -8.99 -12.26
N LYS A 202 4.82 -9.85 -13.28
CA LYS A 202 4.56 -9.49 -14.68
C LYS A 202 3.08 -9.67 -15.04
N GLN A 203 2.27 -8.68 -14.74
CA GLN A 203 0.85 -8.67 -15.07
C GLN A 203 0.31 -7.24 -15.16
N ARG A 204 -0.83 -7.11 -15.84
CA ARG A 204 -1.64 -5.87 -15.83
C ARG A 204 -2.35 -5.74 -14.50
N MET A 205 -2.46 -4.52 -14.00
CA MET A 205 -3.06 -4.19 -12.70
C MET A 205 -4.02 -3.01 -12.78
N GLU A 206 -4.60 -2.72 -13.96
CA GLU A 206 -5.62 -1.68 -14.07
C GLU A 206 -6.79 -1.99 -13.12
N GLY A 207 -7.12 -1.03 -12.25
CA GLY A 207 -8.19 -1.18 -11.27
C GLY A 207 -7.75 -1.00 -9.82
N TRP A 208 -8.70 -1.20 -8.91
CA TRP A 208 -8.49 -1.11 -7.46
C TRP A 208 -7.85 -2.37 -6.90
N HIS A 209 -6.76 -2.18 -6.15
CA HIS A 209 -6.02 -3.23 -5.46
C HIS A 209 -5.78 -2.84 -4.00
N THR A 210 -5.83 -3.82 -3.10
CA THR A 210 -5.39 -3.63 -1.72
C THR A 210 -3.95 -4.09 -1.59
N MET A 211 -3.05 -3.13 -1.37
CA MET A 211 -1.61 -3.31 -1.24
C MET A 211 -1.26 -3.36 0.24
N VAL A 212 -0.51 -4.37 0.69
CA VAL A 212 -0.11 -4.52 2.10
C VAL A 212 1.38 -4.81 2.21
N ILE A 213 2.04 -4.11 3.12
CA ILE A 213 3.43 -4.33 3.54
C ILE A 213 3.39 -4.66 5.04
N THR A 214 3.89 -5.83 5.43
CA THR A 214 4.09 -6.19 6.84
C THR A 214 5.58 -6.22 7.13
N ALA A 215 6.08 -5.21 7.84
CA ALA A 215 7.50 -5.05 8.17
C ALA A 215 7.71 -5.28 9.68
N MET A 216 7.94 -6.52 10.07
CA MET A 216 8.23 -6.90 11.46
C MET A 216 8.80 -8.32 11.52
N GLU A 217 9.18 -8.78 12.71
CA GLU A 217 9.70 -10.14 12.93
C GLU A 217 10.93 -10.47 12.04
N GLY A 218 11.76 -9.48 11.74
CA GLY A 218 12.99 -9.66 10.96
C GLY A 218 12.76 -9.91 9.45
N LYS A 219 11.58 -9.58 8.92
CA LYS A 219 11.25 -9.69 7.49
C LYS A 219 10.29 -8.57 7.04
N VAL A 220 10.16 -8.44 5.72
CA VAL A 220 9.12 -7.63 5.09
C VAL A 220 8.33 -8.50 4.13
N VAL A 221 7.01 -8.58 4.32
CA VAL A 221 6.10 -9.33 3.44
C VAL A 221 5.24 -8.35 2.66
N TYR A 222 5.25 -8.47 1.35
CA TYR A 222 4.45 -7.70 0.41
C TYR A 222 3.31 -8.57 -0.08
N SER A 223 2.08 -8.07 -0.04
CA SER A 223 0.92 -8.76 -0.62
C SER A 223 0.00 -7.80 -1.36
N MET A 224 -0.72 -8.34 -2.32
CA MET A 224 -1.74 -7.63 -3.10
C MET A 224 -2.97 -8.52 -3.20
N ASP A 225 -4.14 -7.97 -2.88
CA ASP A 225 -5.43 -8.66 -2.91
C ASP A 225 -5.41 -10.02 -2.18
N GLY A 226 -4.75 -10.04 -1.02
CA GLY A 226 -4.64 -11.25 -0.18
C GLY A 226 -3.58 -12.27 -0.63
N LYS A 227 -2.83 -12.01 -1.72
CA LYS A 227 -1.78 -12.91 -2.22
C LYS A 227 -0.40 -12.33 -1.96
N GLU A 228 0.48 -13.15 -1.37
CA GLU A 228 1.89 -12.76 -1.18
C GLU A 228 2.58 -12.55 -2.54
N LEU A 229 3.18 -11.37 -2.69
CA LEU A 229 3.91 -10.95 -3.87
C LEU A 229 5.42 -10.99 -3.68
N PHE A 230 5.95 -10.81 -2.47
CA PHE A 230 7.38 -10.88 -2.16
C PHE A 230 7.61 -10.96 -0.65
N THR A 231 8.69 -11.62 -0.24
CA THR A 231 9.20 -11.57 1.13
C THR A 231 10.70 -11.28 1.07
N SER A 232 11.15 -10.27 1.82
CA SER A 232 12.57 -9.95 2.02
C SER A 232 12.94 -10.07 3.50
N SER A 233 14.24 -10.23 3.78
CA SER A 233 14.77 -10.48 5.13
C SER A 233 16.20 -9.92 5.28
N ASP A 234 16.86 -10.26 6.39
CA ASP A 234 18.26 -9.94 6.68
C ASP A 234 18.49 -8.43 6.76
N LYS A 235 19.41 -7.88 5.96
CA LYS A 235 19.70 -6.44 5.97
C LYS A 235 18.58 -5.59 5.35
N TYR A 236 17.63 -6.18 4.64
CA TYR A 236 16.57 -5.49 3.91
C TYR A 236 15.27 -5.28 4.73
N VAL A 237 15.33 -5.48 6.04
CA VAL A 237 14.24 -5.13 6.96
C VAL A 237 14.12 -3.61 7.12
N ALA A 238 12.99 -3.13 7.65
CA ALA A 238 12.91 -1.76 8.12
C ALA A 238 13.91 -1.55 9.28
N ARG A 239 14.75 -0.52 9.19
CA ARG A 239 15.81 -0.22 10.19
C ARG A 239 15.64 1.14 10.87
N GLU A 240 14.73 1.97 10.37
CA GLU A 240 14.35 3.22 11.00
C GLU A 240 12.89 3.58 10.73
N LYS A 241 12.43 4.64 11.41
CA LYS A 241 11.11 5.22 11.18
C LYS A 241 11.04 5.86 9.80
N MET A 242 9.94 5.61 9.11
CA MET A 242 9.65 6.01 7.74
C MET A 242 8.42 6.91 7.68
N ASP A 243 8.35 7.73 6.64
CA ASP A 243 7.13 8.39 6.19
C ASP A 243 6.50 7.61 5.02
N ILE A 244 5.28 7.96 4.64
CA ILE A 244 4.49 7.28 3.60
C ILE A 244 4.32 8.19 2.41
N HIS A 245 4.67 7.67 1.25
CA HIS A 245 4.61 8.39 0.00
C HIS A 245 3.71 7.65 -1.00
N PHE A 246 2.97 8.45 -1.76
CA PHE A 246 2.28 8.03 -2.97
C PHE A 246 2.74 8.94 -4.09
N SER A 247 3.23 8.39 -5.20
CA SER A 247 3.62 9.21 -6.33
C SER A 247 3.25 8.60 -7.68
N ASN A 248 3.11 9.49 -8.66
CA ASN A 248 2.88 9.15 -10.05
C ASN A 248 3.85 9.98 -10.87
N TRP A 249 4.76 9.36 -11.60
CA TRP A 249 5.90 10.09 -12.18
C TRP A 249 6.46 9.39 -13.42
N PHE A 250 7.36 10.06 -14.15
CA PHE A 250 7.90 9.57 -15.42
C PHE A 250 9.39 9.26 -15.31
N ILE A 251 9.81 8.06 -15.69
CA ILE A 251 11.21 7.65 -15.69
C ILE A 251 12.02 8.49 -16.67
N ASP A 252 11.48 8.66 -17.88
CA ASP A 252 12.12 9.31 -19.01
C ASP A 252 11.09 10.03 -19.89
N LEU A 253 11.58 10.74 -20.92
CA LEU A 253 10.77 11.35 -21.96
C LEU A 253 11.12 10.71 -23.29
N LEU A 254 10.16 9.97 -23.86
CA LEU A 254 10.33 9.25 -25.12
C LEU A 254 10.01 10.16 -26.31
N PRO A 255 10.97 10.51 -27.18
CA PRO A 255 10.73 11.43 -28.32
C PRO A 255 9.68 10.93 -29.32
N SER A 256 9.43 9.61 -29.34
CA SER A 256 8.42 8.99 -30.20
C SER A 256 6.97 9.19 -29.73
N ILE A 257 6.77 9.72 -28.51
CA ILE A 257 5.44 9.93 -27.93
C ILE A 257 5.21 11.43 -27.75
N THR A 258 4.39 11.99 -28.64
CA THR A 258 4.13 13.42 -28.72
C THR A 258 2.72 13.79 -28.28
N GLY A 259 2.50 15.04 -27.90
CA GLY A 259 1.19 15.61 -27.57
C GLY A 259 0.84 15.46 -26.09
N GLN A 260 -0.15 16.21 -25.61
CA GLN A 260 -0.51 16.22 -24.19
C GLN A 260 -1.06 14.86 -23.73
N ARG A 261 -0.58 14.40 -22.58
CA ARG A 261 -0.96 13.13 -21.94
C ARG A 261 -1.14 13.36 -20.45
N SER A 262 -2.11 12.70 -19.84
CA SER A 262 -2.30 12.73 -18.39
C SER A 262 -2.53 11.33 -17.85
N TRP A 263 -1.81 10.97 -16.79
CA TRP A 263 -1.89 9.69 -16.12
C TRP A 263 -2.46 9.88 -14.73
N ASP A 264 -3.40 9.02 -14.34
CA ASP A 264 -4.05 9.09 -13.04
C ASP A 264 -3.74 7.82 -12.23
N MET A 265 -3.23 8.02 -11.02
CA MET A 265 -3.24 7.01 -9.96
C MET A 265 -4.20 7.52 -8.87
N LYS A 266 -4.94 6.63 -8.20
CA LYS A 266 -5.82 7.03 -7.10
C LYS A 266 -5.55 6.22 -5.84
N VAL A 267 -5.83 6.83 -4.69
CA VAL A 267 -5.74 6.18 -3.38
C VAL A 267 -7.07 6.39 -2.67
N ASN A 268 -7.75 5.30 -2.32
CA ASN A 268 -9.03 5.35 -1.62
C ASN A 268 -8.82 5.55 -0.12
N TRP A 269 -7.91 4.79 0.47
CA TRP A 269 -7.58 4.90 1.89
C TRP A 269 -6.15 4.43 2.16
N PHE A 270 -5.60 4.91 3.27
CA PHE A 270 -4.38 4.40 3.90
C PHE A 270 -4.70 3.90 5.30
N TYR A 271 -4.07 2.79 5.70
CA TYR A 271 -4.17 2.19 7.01
C TYR A 271 -2.79 1.77 7.50
N TYR A 272 -2.50 2.01 8.77
CA TYR A 272 -1.32 1.49 9.43
C TYR A 272 -1.65 0.99 10.83
N LYS A 273 -1.03 -0.13 11.20
CA LYS A 273 -1.06 -0.71 12.53
C LYS A 273 0.35 -0.94 13.06
N ALA A 274 0.73 -0.21 14.09
CA ALA A 274 2.00 -0.37 14.78
C ALA A 274 2.11 -1.73 15.48
N ASP A 275 3.30 -2.33 15.40
CA ASP A 275 3.73 -3.51 16.16
C ASP A 275 2.81 -4.74 16.04
N GLN A 276 2.07 -4.86 14.93
CA GLN A 276 1.21 -6.01 14.65
C GLN A 276 1.26 -6.41 13.19
N ALA A 277 1.39 -7.73 12.97
CA ALA A 277 1.27 -8.37 11.67
C ALA A 277 -0.20 -8.74 11.49
N LEU A 278 -0.91 -7.97 10.69
CA LEU A 278 -2.29 -8.25 10.34
C LEU A 278 -2.34 -9.01 9.03
N SER A 279 -3.25 -9.98 8.93
CA SER A 279 -3.55 -10.57 7.63
C SER A 279 -4.27 -9.54 6.73
N PRO A 280 -4.23 -9.69 5.41
CA PRO A 280 -5.01 -8.84 4.50
C PRO A 280 -6.52 -8.84 4.83
N ALA A 281 -7.05 -9.95 5.35
CA ALA A 281 -8.44 -10.04 5.79
C ALA A 281 -8.70 -9.20 7.05
N ASP A 282 -7.79 -9.21 8.03
CA ASP A 282 -7.91 -8.40 9.24
C ASP A 282 -7.80 -6.90 8.93
N VAL A 283 -6.93 -6.52 7.99
CA VAL A 283 -6.86 -5.15 7.46
C VAL A 283 -8.21 -4.73 6.88
N GLN A 284 -8.78 -5.55 5.99
CA GLN A 284 -10.06 -5.25 5.37
C GLN A 284 -11.19 -5.14 6.41
N GLN A 285 -11.23 -6.06 7.39
CA GLN A 285 -12.20 -6.00 8.48
C GLN A 285 -12.06 -4.70 9.31
N ALA A 286 -10.84 -4.27 9.61
CA ALA A 286 -10.61 -3.02 10.35
C ALA A 286 -11.09 -1.80 9.55
N VAL A 287 -10.75 -1.74 8.26
CA VAL A 287 -11.17 -0.66 7.36
C VAL A 287 -12.69 -0.61 7.20
N ASP A 288 -13.35 -1.75 6.97
CA ASP A 288 -14.80 -1.83 6.88
C ASP A 288 -15.48 -1.40 8.20
N GLY A 289 -14.85 -1.69 9.34
CA GLY A 289 -15.27 -1.17 10.64
C GLY A 289 -15.25 0.36 10.72
N PHE A 290 -14.18 1.01 10.22
CA PHE A 290 -14.11 2.47 10.17
C PHE A 290 -15.16 3.07 9.23
N TYR A 291 -15.34 2.49 8.04
CA TYR A 291 -16.39 2.93 7.11
C TYR A 291 -17.79 2.75 7.71
N GLY A 292 -18.08 1.62 8.34
CA GLY A 292 -19.36 1.34 9.00
C GLY A 292 -19.66 2.31 10.16
N ALA A 293 -18.62 2.81 10.82
CA ALA A 293 -18.72 3.83 11.86
C ALA A 293 -18.70 5.27 11.33
N GLY A 294 -18.56 5.48 10.02
CA GLY A 294 -18.42 6.82 9.43
C GLY A 294 -17.14 7.56 9.84
N THR A 295 -16.08 6.81 10.18
CA THR A 295 -14.79 7.36 10.59
C THR A 295 -13.91 7.56 9.37
N ASP A 296 -13.59 8.82 9.03
CA ASP A 296 -12.77 9.16 7.85
C ASP A 296 -11.27 9.31 8.20
N TYR A 297 -10.93 9.52 9.48
CA TYR A 297 -9.55 9.68 9.94
C TYR A 297 -9.35 9.16 11.37
N VAL A 298 -8.23 8.49 11.61
CA VAL A 298 -7.74 8.05 12.92
C VAL A 298 -6.23 8.26 13.00
N ASN A 299 -5.74 8.75 14.13
CA ASN A 299 -4.33 8.66 14.48
C ASN A 299 -4.16 8.52 16.00
N THR A 300 -3.76 7.32 16.43
CA THR A 300 -3.40 6.97 17.82
C THR A 300 -1.96 6.53 17.96
N LEU A 301 -1.11 6.97 17.05
CA LEU A 301 0.32 6.80 17.21
C LEU A 301 0.80 7.62 18.42
N PRO A 302 1.77 7.11 19.20
CA PRO A 302 2.37 7.91 20.26
C PRO A 302 2.87 9.23 19.69
N LYS A 303 2.54 10.34 20.35
CA LYS A 303 3.12 11.64 20.00
C LYS A 303 4.63 11.54 20.21
N SER A 304 5.39 11.80 19.14
CA SER A 304 6.86 11.86 19.20
C SER A 304 7.33 13.10 19.96
#